data_AF-A0AAD8MCR3-F1
#
_entry.id   AF-A0AAD8MCR3-F1
#
_cell.length_a   1.000
_cell.length_b   1.000
_cell.length_c   1.000
_cell.angle_alpha   90.00
_cell.angle_beta   90.00
_cell.angle_gamma   90.00
#
_symmetry.space_group_name_H-M   'P 1'
#
loop_
_entity.id
_entity.type
_entity.pdbx_description
1 polymer ?
#
loop_
_entity_poly.entity_id
_entity_poly.type
_entity_poly.pdbx_seq_one_letter_code
_entity_poly.pdbx_strand_id
1 'polypeptide(L)'
;MKVYPESSLNHICTPTPLSLRNYNLSLMDELAPNVNVPTIFYYSATNQDSTDNVTLRYKHLKSSLSKILTSFHPFAGRFCRDSHLVDCSDQGAVYVEAEVDICLDDLVRQRMNVKAELLNELLPYPV
;
A
#
# COMPACT_ATOMS: atom_id res chain seq x y z
N MET A 1 -8.17 16.77 -4.68
CA MET A 1 -7.14 15.71 -4.67
C MET A 1 -6.72 15.46 -6.10
N LYS A 2 -5.43 15.52 -6.39
CA LYS A 2 -4.86 15.15 -7.68
C LYS A 2 -4.20 13.79 -7.52
N VAL A 3 -4.76 12.76 -8.16
CA VAL A 3 -4.23 11.40 -8.12
C VAL A 3 -3.31 11.20 -9.31
N TYR A 4 -2.09 10.75 -9.05
CA TYR A 4 -1.16 10.36 -10.11
C TYR A 4 -1.47 8.93 -10.56
N PRO A 5 -1.16 8.57 -11.82
CA PRO A 5 -1.46 7.24 -12.33
C PRO A 5 -0.91 6.15 -11.42
N GLU A 6 -1.69 5.09 -11.23
CA GLU A 6 -1.23 3.92 -10.50
C GLU A 6 0.05 3.41 -11.15
N SER A 7 1.09 3.22 -10.33
CA SER A 7 2.27 2.52 -10.76
C SER A 7 2.26 1.16 -10.08
N SER A 8 1.95 0.13 -10.84
CA SER A 8 2.12 -1.23 -10.34
C SER A 8 3.60 -1.44 -10.06
N LEU A 9 3.93 -1.87 -8.84
CA LEU A 9 5.29 -2.19 -8.44
C LEU A 9 5.68 -3.56 -9.00
N ASN A 10 5.77 -3.66 -10.32
CA ASN A 10 5.98 -4.92 -11.05
C ASN A 10 7.42 -5.42 -10.97
N HIS A 11 8.32 -4.64 -10.37
CA HIS A 11 9.72 -4.99 -10.23
C HIS A 11 10.01 -5.30 -8.77
N ILE A 12 10.00 -6.57 -8.41
CA ILE A 12 10.58 -7.04 -7.15
C ILE A 12 12.10 -7.07 -7.32
N CYS A 13 12.86 -6.68 -6.29
CA CYS A 13 14.33 -6.59 -6.42
C CYS A 13 14.99 -7.95 -6.71
N THR A 14 14.40 -9.04 -6.24
CA THR A 14 14.86 -10.41 -6.50
C THR A 14 13.65 -11.32 -6.71
N PRO A 15 13.66 -12.18 -7.73
CA PRO A 15 12.53 -13.06 -8.00
C PRO A 15 12.24 -14.03 -6.84
N THR A 16 10.97 -14.33 -6.62
CA THR A 16 10.55 -15.35 -5.65
C THR A 16 11.03 -16.73 -6.13
N PRO A 17 11.76 -17.50 -5.31
CA PRO A 17 12.16 -18.86 -5.66
C PRO A 17 10.94 -19.74 -5.96
N LEU A 18 11.07 -20.67 -6.91
CA LEU A 18 9.97 -21.57 -7.28
C LEU A 18 9.39 -22.37 -6.09
N SER A 19 10.23 -22.69 -5.10
CA SER A 19 9.80 -23.38 -3.88
C SER A 19 8.91 -22.54 -2.96
N LEU A 20 8.89 -21.22 -3.14
CA LEU A 20 8.08 -20.26 -2.37
C LEU A 20 6.95 -19.66 -3.22
N ARG A 21 6.73 -20.17 -4.43
CA ARG A 21 5.73 -19.63 -5.36
C ARG A 21 4.31 -19.77 -4.85
N ASN A 22 4.02 -20.83 -4.11
CA ASN A 22 2.68 -21.08 -3.59
C ASN A 22 2.66 -20.86 -2.08
N TYR A 23 1.87 -19.89 -1.62
CA TYR A 23 1.58 -19.72 -0.22
C TYR A 23 0.20 -20.34 0.08
N ASN A 24 0.19 -21.51 0.72
CA ASN A 24 -1.05 -22.20 1.09
C ASN A 24 -1.71 -21.51 2.28
N LEU A 25 -3.03 -21.33 2.20
CA LEU A 25 -3.80 -20.79 3.31
C LEU A 25 -3.90 -21.79 4.45
N SER A 26 -3.83 -21.27 5.68
CA SER A 26 -4.16 -22.02 6.88
C SER A 26 -5.67 -21.99 7.14
N LEU A 27 -6.15 -22.87 8.04
CA LEU A 27 -7.53 -22.83 8.51
C LEU A 27 -7.93 -21.44 9.05
N MET A 28 -7.00 -20.73 9.69
CA MET A 28 -7.28 -19.39 10.22
C MET A 28 -7.49 -18.37 9.10
N ASP A 29 -6.72 -18.49 8.01
CA ASP A 29 -6.85 -17.60 6.85
C ASP A 29 -8.18 -17.84 6.12
N GLU A 30 -8.65 -19.09 6.07
CA GLU A 30 -9.94 -19.44 5.46
C GLU A 30 -11.15 -18.99 6.29
N LEU A 31 -11.01 -18.98 7.61
CA LEU A 31 -12.05 -18.49 8.53
C LEU A 31 -12.09 -16.96 8.61
N ALA A 32 -11.00 -16.28 8.24
CA ALA A 32 -10.92 -14.83 8.24
C ALA A 32 -11.86 -14.22 7.19
N PRO A 33 -12.48 -13.06 7.47
CA PRO A 33 -13.25 -12.34 6.46
C PRO A 33 -12.37 -11.98 5.26
N ASN A 34 -12.87 -12.23 4.05
CA ASN A 34 -12.20 -11.81 2.82
C ASN A 34 -12.47 -10.31 2.58
N VAL A 35 -11.79 -9.47 3.35
CA VAL A 35 -11.86 -8.00 3.29
C VAL A 35 -10.47 -7.41 3.41
N ASN A 36 -10.25 -6.26 2.78
CA ASN A 36 -9.04 -5.48 3.01
C ASN A 36 -9.09 -4.84 4.40
N VAL A 37 -7.95 -4.77 5.09
CA VAL A 37 -7.81 -4.07 6.37
C VAL A 37 -7.21 -2.69 6.12
N PRO A 38 -8.01 -1.63 5.97
CA PRO A 38 -7.50 -0.30 5.69
C PRO A 38 -6.73 0.26 6.90
N THR A 39 -5.58 0.89 6.65
CA THR A 39 -4.80 1.58 7.69
C THR A 39 -4.19 2.85 7.11
N ILE A 40 -4.33 3.97 7.82
CA ILE A 40 -3.80 5.28 7.41
C ILE A 40 -2.77 5.75 8.45
N PHE A 41 -1.59 6.15 7.99
CA PHE A 41 -0.54 6.74 8.82
C PHE A 41 -0.32 8.20 8.44
N TYR A 42 -0.27 9.08 9.45
CA TYR A 42 0.01 10.51 9.27
C TYR A 42 1.42 10.86 9.72
N TYR A 43 2.15 11.59 8.89
CA TYR A 43 3.52 12.04 9.18
C TYR A 43 3.58 13.57 9.05
N SER A 44 3.96 14.25 10.13
CA SER A 44 4.12 15.71 10.13
C SER A 44 5.33 16.11 9.28
N ALA A 45 5.20 17.22 8.54
CA ALA A 45 6.32 17.78 7.80
C ALA A 45 7.36 18.36 8.76
N THR A 46 8.64 18.18 8.45
CA THR A 46 9.72 18.84 9.20
C THR A 46 10.05 20.19 8.57
N ASN A 47 10.67 21.10 9.32
CA ASN A 47 11.09 22.42 8.82
C ASN A 47 12.10 22.38 7.64
N GLN A 48 12.53 21.19 7.20
CA GLN A 48 13.44 20.98 6.08
C GLN A 48 12.75 20.41 4.83
N ASP A 49 11.42 20.28 4.81
CA ASP A 49 10.70 19.66 3.70
C ASP A 49 10.61 20.59 2.47
N SER A 50 11.65 20.58 1.63
CA SER A 50 11.59 21.14 0.27
C SER A 50 10.82 20.22 -0.70
N THR A 51 10.42 20.73 -1.86
CA THR A 51 9.79 19.95 -2.95
C THR A 51 10.69 18.81 -3.43
N ASP A 52 12.01 19.02 -3.45
CA ASP A 52 12.98 17.96 -3.78
C ASP A 52 12.94 16.82 -2.76
N ASN A 53 12.73 17.13 -1.48
CA ASN A 53 12.60 16.15 -0.41
C ASN A 53 11.30 15.32 -0.52
N VAL A 54 10.23 15.88 -1.09
CA VAL A 54 8.99 15.13 -1.37
C VAL A 54 9.22 14.08 -2.46
N THR A 55 9.83 14.49 -3.58
CA THR A 55 10.13 13.56 -4.69
C THR A 55 11.09 12.45 -4.26
N LEU A 56 12.08 12.79 -3.44
CA LEU A 56 13.02 11.82 -2.87
C LEU A 56 12.30 10.82 -1.96
N ARG A 57 11.38 11.28 -1.11
CA ARG A 57 10.56 10.42 -0.24
C ARG A 57 9.74 9.41 -1.03
N TYR A 58 9.04 9.84 -2.08
CA TYR A 58 8.28 8.91 -2.95
C TYR A 58 9.17 7.84 -3.57
N LYS A 59 10.35 8.22 -4.10
CA LYS A 59 11.34 7.27 -4.62
C LYS A 59 11.84 6.29 -3.55
N HIS A 60 12.11 6.78 -2.34
CA HIS A 60 12.54 5.94 -1.22
C HIS A 60 11.47 4.94 -0.78
N LEU A 61 10.21 5.38 -0.67
CA LEU A 61 9.08 4.50 -0.35
C LEU A 61 8.91 3.42 -1.41
N LYS A 62 8.89 3.81 -2.69
CA LYS A 62 8.77 2.89 -3.82
C LYS A 62 9.91 1.87 -3.86
N SER A 63 11.16 2.31 -3.65
CA SER A 63 12.34 1.43 -3.66
C SER A 63 12.38 0.50 -2.44
N SER A 64 12.05 1.00 -1.25
CA SER A 64 12.02 0.18 -0.03
C SER A 64 10.91 -0.87 -0.09
N LEU A 65 9.73 -0.51 -0.62
CA LEU A 65 8.64 -1.46 -0.86
C LEU A 65 9.07 -2.58 -1.83
N SER A 66 9.73 -2.24 -2.93
CA SER A 66 10.23 -3.22 -3.92
C SER A 66 11.22 -4.21 -3.30
N LYS A 67 12.06 -3.74 -2.36
CA LYS A 67 13.02 -4.58 -1.63
C LYS A 67 12.33 -5.49 -0.62
N ILE A 68 11.38 -4.97 0.16
CA ILE A 68 10.77 -5.75 1.25
C ILE A 68 9.80 -6.81 0.71
N LEU A 69 9.17 -6.56 -0.46
CA LEU A 69 8.31 -7.54 -1.13
C LEU A 69 9.04 -8.82 -1.54
N THR A 70 10.37 -8.80 -1.68
CA THR A 70 11.16 -10.04 -1.81
C THR A 70 10.93 -10.97 -0.61
N SER A 71 11.06 -10.43 0.61
CA SER A 71 10.91 -11.22 1.84
C SER A 71 9.44 -11.49 2.16
N PHE A 72 8.57 -10.57 1.77
CA PHE A 72 7.12 -10.61 1.96
C PHE A 72 6.38 -10.95 0.67
N HIS A 73 6.90 -11.94 -0.07
CA HIS A 73 6.43 -12.36 -1.39
C HIS A 73 4.91 -12.62 -1.53
N PRO A 74 4.15 -13.10 -0.51
CA PRO A 74 2.70 -13.26 -0.67
C PRO A 74 1.98 -11.94 -0.95
N PHE A 75 2.50 -10.80 -0.47
CA PHE A 75 1.92 -9.49 -0.73
C PHE A 75 2.13 -8.97 -2.16
N ALA A 76 3.03 -9.61 -2.92
CA ALA A 76 3.19 -9.34 -4.34
C ALA A 76 2.50 -10.38 -5.25
N GLY A 77 1.79 -11.34 -4.66
CA GLY A 77 1.06 -12.39 -5.37
C GLY A 77 -0.41 -12.05 -5.64
N ARG A 78 -1.17 -13.05 -6.06
CA ARG A 78 -2.63 -12.97 -6.22
C ARG A 78 -3.33 -14.13 -5.53
N PHE A 79 -4.39 -13.82 -4.81
CA PHE A 79 -5.21 -14.82 -4.13
C PHE A 79 -6.00 -15.65 -5.15
N CYS A 80 -5.84 -16.97 -5.09
CA CYS A 80 -6.51 -17.95 -5.94
C CYS A 80 -7.51 -18.75 -5.09
N ARG A 81 -8.79 -18.36 -5.15
CA ARG A 81 -9.87 -18.95 -4.35
C ARG A 81 -10.02 -20.45 -4.57
N ASP A 82 -10.01 -20.91 -5.81
CA ASP A 82 -10.28 -22.32 -6.15
C ASP A 82 -9.20 -23.28 -5.65
N SER A 83 -7.98 -22.77 -5.48
CA SER A 83 -6.82 -23.54 -5.04
C SER A 83 -6.39 -23.22 -3.61
N HIS A 84 -7.16 -22.41 -2.88
CA HIS A 84 -6.92 -22.08 -1.46
C HIS A 84 -5.47 -21.60 -1.17
N LEU A 85 -4.92 -20.78 -2.06
CA LEU A 85 -3.54 -20.30 -1.97
C LEU A 85 -3.38 -18.89 -2.54
N VAL A 86 -2.20 -18.31 -2.34
CA VAL A 86 -1.72 -17.13 -3.06
C VAL A 86 -0.65 -17.57 -4.06
N ASP A 87 -0.82 -17.24 -5.34
CA ASP A 87 0.22 -17.39 -6.38
C ASP A 87 1.18 -16.20 -6.27
N CYS A 88 2.35 -16.46 -5.72
CA CYS A 88 3.44 -15.51 -5.53
C CYS A 88 4.29 -15.42 -6.82
N SER A 89 3.66 -15.12 -7.96
CA SER A 89 4.31 -14.98 -9.27
C SER A 89 4.85 -13.57 -9.54
N ASP A 90 5.23 -12.85 -8.48
CA ASP A 90 5.85 -11.52 -8.51
C ASP A 90 5.06 -10.45 -9.30
N GLN A 91 3.73 -10.55 -9.28
CA GLN A 91 2.82 -9.61 -9.96
C GLN A 91 2.78 -8.22 -9.31
N GLY A 92 3.52 -8.03 -8.22
CA GLY A 92 3.71 -6.75 -7.55
C GLY A 92 2.53 -6.31 -6.69
N ALA A 93 2.72 -5.18 -6.03
CA ALA A 93 1.71 -4.48 -5.25
C ALA A 93 1.30 -3.16 -5.94
N VAL A 94 0.08 -2.70 -5.68
CA VAL A 94 -0.41 -1.42 -6.17
C VAL A 94 0.19 -0.29 -5.33
N TYR A 95 0.79 0.71 -5.99
CA TYR A 95 1.35 1.90 -5.36
C TYR A 95 0.81 3.15 -6.06
N VAL A 96 0.10 3.99 -5.30
CA VAL A 96 -0.59 5.19 -5.78
C VAL A 96 -0.04 6.41 -5.05
N GLU A 97 0.21 7.48 -5.79
CA GLU A 97 0.62 8.77 -5.26
C GLU A 97 -0.51 9.77 -5.47
N ALA A 98 -0.74 10.65 -4.50
CA ALA A 98 -1.73 11.72 -4.62
C ALA A 98 -1.26 12.99 -3.91
N GLU A 99 -1.68 14.13 -4.45
CA GLU A 99 -1.44 15.45 -3.89
C GLU A 99 -2.79 16.07 -3.46
N VAL A 100 -2.79 16.68 -2.27
CA VAL A 100 -3.96 17.36 -1.70
C VAL A 100 -3.57 18.76 -1.25
N ASP A 101 -4.48 19.71 -1.45
CA ASP A 101 -4.33 21.11 -1.03
C ASP A 101 -4.99 21.30 0.35
N ILE A 102 -4.47 20.60 1.37
CA ILE A 102 -4.99 20.61 2.74
C ILE A 102 -3.82 20.58 3.72
N CYS A 103 -3.91 21.37 4.80
CA CYS A 103 -2.98 21.27 5.92
C CYS A 103 -3.29 20.02 6.77
N LEU A 104 -2.29 19.14 6.95
CA LEU A 104 -2.46 17.91 7.72
C LEU A 104 -2.90 18.18 9.18
N ASP A 105 -2.39 19.24 9.80
CA ASP A 105 -2.75 19.61 11.18
C ASP A 105 -4.23 20.00 11.29
N ASP A 106 -4.80 20.64 10.27
CA ASP A 106 -6.22 21.00 10.26
C ASP A 106 -7.12 19.78 10.08
N LEU A 107 -6.66 18.79 9.29
CA LEU A 107 -7.33 17.51 9.10
C LEU A 107 -7.34 16.67 10.39
N VAL A 108 -6.16 16.47 11.01
CA VAL A 108 -6.00 15.59 12.18
C VAL A 108 -6.59 16.20 13.44
N ARG A 109 -6.48 17.52 13.63
CA ARG A 109 -7.08 18.20 14.81
C ARG A 109 -8.58 18.46 14.67
N GLN A 110 -9.22 17.93 13.61
CA GLN A 110 -10.65 18.12 13.30
C GLN A 110 -11.08 19.60 13.23
N ARG A 111 -10.14 20.52 12.98
CA ARG A 111 -10.44 21.96 12.87
C ARG A 111 -11.35 22.26 11.68
N MET A 112 -11.35 21.37 10.68
CA MET A 112 -12.16 21.47 9.48
C MET A 112 -13.53 20.75 9.57
N ASN A 113 -13.95 20.24 10.73
CA ASN A 113 -15.22 19.49 10.90
C ASN A 113 -15.37 18.36 9.85
N VAL A 114 -14.26 17.70 9.50
CA VAL A 114 -14.22 16.63 8.50
C VAL A 114 -14.86 15.39 9.10
N LYS A 115 -15.93 14.90 8.47
CA LYS A 115 -16.53 13.62 8.86
C LYS A 115 -15.50 12.51 8.69
N ALA A 116 -15.38 11.62 9.68
CA ALA A 116 -14.46 10.49 9.62
C ALA A 116 -14.66 9.62 8.36
N GLU A 117 -15.91 9.53 7.89
CA GLU A 117 -16.29 8.83 6.64
C GLU A 117 -15.55 9.34 5.40
N LEU A 118 -15.23 10.64 5.35
CA LEU A 118 -14.51 11.25 4.22
C LEU A 118 -13.03 10.84 4.19
N LEU A 119 -12.49 10.29 5.29
CA LEU A 119 -11.13 9.74 5.29
C LEU A 119 -11.05 8.43 4.50
N ASN A 120 -12.18 7.75 4.26
CA ASN A 120 -12.21 6.55 3.42
C ASN A 120 -11.89 6.89 1.95
N GLU A 121 -12.12 8.13 1.51
CA GLU A 121 -11.73 8.60 0.17
C GLU A 121 -10.20 8.65 -0.02
N LEU A 122 -9.42 8.56 1.06
CA LEU A 122 -7.96 8.44 0.99
C LEU A 122 -7.48 7.01 0.75
N LEU A 123 -8.37 6.03 0.81
CA LEU A 123 -8.03 4.64 0.60
C LEU A 123 -8.05 4.32 -0.90
N PRO A 124 -7.11 3.51 -1.39
CA PRO A 124 -7.08 3.10 -2.79
C PRO A 124 -8.24 2.17 -3.16
N TYR A 125 -8.91 1.56 -2.16
CA TYR A 125 -10.06 0.69 -2.35
C TYR A 125 -11.16 1.05 -1.33
N PRO A 126 -12.44 0.92 -1.73
CA PRO A 126 -13.55 1.13 -0.82
C PRO A 126 -13.53 0.12 0.34
N VAL A 127 -14.02 0.58 1.50
CA VAL A 127 -14.20 -0.22 2.73
C VAL A 127 -15.61 -0.76 2.80
#